data_AF-A0A0E9REB9-F1
#
_entry.id   AF-A0A0E9REB9-F1
#
_cell.length_a   1.000
_cell.length_b   1.000
_cell.length_c   1.000
_cell.angle_alpha   90.00
_cell.angle_beta   90.00
_cell.angle_gamma   90.00
#
_symmetry.space_group_name_H-M   'P 1'
#
loop_
_entity.id
_entity.type
_entity.pdbx_description
1 polymer ?
#
loop_
_entity_poly.entity_id
_entity_poly.type
_entity_poly.pdbx_seq_one_letter_code
_entity_poly.pdbx_strand_id
1 'polypeptide(L)' 'MIEPIDEYCVQQLKEFDGKNLVSVTKEGLELPEDDEEKKRQEELKTKLRTSARS' A
#
# COMPACT_ATOMS: atom_id res chain seq x y z
N MET A 1 11.24 0.09 -12.09
CA MET A 1 11.89 1.31 -11.61
C MET A 1 13.16 0.92 -10.88
N ILE A 2 14.28 0.87 -11.59
CA ILE A 2 15.58 0.43 -11.06
C ILE A 2 16.65 1.52 -11.23
N GLU A 3 16.36 2.56 -12.01
CA GLU A 3 17.26 3.68 -12.20
C GLU A 3 16.88 4.83 -11.26
N PRO A 4 17.84 5.62 -10.75
CA PRO A 4 17.54 6.77 -9.89
C PRO A 4 16.58 7.79 -10.52
N ILE A 5 16.56 7.89 -11.85
CA ILE A 5 15.65 8.78 -12.59
C ILE A 5 14.19 8.33 -12.50
N ASP A 6 13.93 7.04 -12.29
CA ASP A 6 12.59 6.47 -12.30
C ASP A 6 11.72 7.05 -11.18
N GLU A 7 12.31 7.34 -10.02
CA GLU A 7 11.59 7.95 -8.89
C GLU A 7 11.05 9.34 -9.24
N TYR A 8 11.80 10.13 -10.00
CA TYR A 8 11.37 11.45 -10.47
C TYR A 8 10.33 11.35 -11.59
N CYS A 9 10.45 10.36 -12.47
CA CYS A 9 9.47 10.12 -13.54
C CYS A 9 8.09 9.80 -12.96
N VAL A 10 8.00 8.95 -11.94
CA VAL A 10 6.70 8.55 -11.37
C VAL A 10 6.10 9.54 -10.39
N GLN A 11 6.89 10.51 -9.90
CA GLN A 11 6.32 11.66 -9.20
C GLN A 11 5.49 12.54 -10.14
N GLN A 12 5.87 12.62 -11.43
CA GLN A 12 5.13 13.37 -12.44
C GLN A 12 4.04 12.54 -13.11
N LEU A 13 4.27 11.24 -13.30
CA LEU A 13 3.29 10.29 -13.84
C LEU A 13 2.39 9.77 -12.72
N LYS A 14 1.34 10.53 -12.39
CA LYS A 14 0.35 10.15 -11.37
C LYS A 14 -0.60 9.04 -11.85
N GLU A 15 -0.87 9.00 -13.14
CA GLU A 15 -1.81 8.07 -13.76
C GLU A 15 -1.18 7.40 -14.99
N PHE A 16 -1.49 6.11 -15.15
CA PHE A 16 -1.15 5.34 -16.33
C PHE A 16 -2.35 4.45 -16.67
N ASP A 17 -2.81 4.50 -17.93
CA ASP A 17 -3.96 3.72 -18.40
C ASP A 17 -5.22 3.89 -17.52
N GLY A 18 -5.49 5.14 -17.11
CA GLY A 18 -6.63 5.48 -16.24
C GLY A 18 -6.53 4.96 -14.79
N LYS A 19 -5.38 4.40 -14.39
CA LYS A 19 -5.12 3.93 -13.03
C LYS A 19 -4.09 4.81 -12.35
N ASN A 20 -4.37 5.19 -11.10
CA ASN A 20 -3.42 5.89 -10.25
C ASN A 20 -2.23 4.99 -9.92
N LEU A 21 -1.01 5.47 -10.15
CA LEU A 21 0.21 4.78 -9.75
C LEU A 21 0.49 5.06 -8.27
N VAL A 22 0.51 3.99 -7.46
CA VAL A 22 0.82 4.08 -6.03
C VAL A 22 2.14 3.35 -5.76
N SER A 23 3.03 3.95 -4.97
CA SER A 23 4.30 3.32 -4.61
C SER A 23 4.10 2.28 -3.51
N VAL A 24 4.66 1.09 -3.71
CA VAL A 24 4.56 -0.02 -2.75
C VAL A 24 5.36 0.19 -1.45
N THR A 25 6.33 1.12 -1.45
CA THR A 25 7.17 1.43 -0.28
C THR A 25 6.66 2.63 0.51
N LYS A 26 5.66 3.35 0.01
CA LYS A 26 5.06 4.48 0.71
C LYS A 26 3.96 4.01 1.66
N GLU A 27 3.76 4.74 2.74
CA GLU A 27 2.65 4.49 3.66
C GLU A 27 1.30 4.72 2.97
N GLY A 28 0.26 4.03 3.45
CA GLY A 28 -1.11 4.21 2.94
C GLY A 28 -1.42 3.49 1.62
N LEU A 29 -0.63 2.48 1.24
CA LEU A 29 -0.98 1.59 0.13
C LEU A 29 -2.26 0.81 0.48
N GLU A 30 -3.33 1.06 -0.27
CA GLU A 30 -4.55 0.25 -0.24
C GLU A 30 -4.53 -0.74 -1.40
N LEU A 31 -4.63 -2.03 -1.06
CA LEU A 31 -4.79 -3.08 -2.04
C LEU A 31 -6.28 -3.37 -2.23
N PRO A 32 -6.71 -3.76 -3.44
CA PRO A 32 -8.05 -4.29 -3.62
C PRO A 32 -8.17 -5.62 -2.85
N GLU A 33 -8.98 -5.60 -1.80
CA GLU A 33 -9.26 -6.76 -0.94
C GLU A 33 -10.73 -7.14 -1.05
N ASP A 34 -11.02 -8.44 -0.93
CA ASP A 34 -12.39 -8.91 -0.71
C ASP A 34 -12.78 -8.79 0.77
N ASP A 35 -14.08 -8.97 1.07
CA ASP A 35 -14.61 -8.81 2.42
C ASP A 35 -13.99 -9.80 3.43
N GLU A 36 -13.53 -10.97 2.98
CA GLU A 36 -12.93 -11.97 3.86
C GLU A 36 -11.49 -11.57 4.23
N GLU A 37 -10.70 -11.15 3.26
CA GLU A 37 -9.32 -10.71 3.45
C GLU A 37 -9.26 -9.43 4.30
N LYS A 38 -10.19 -8.49 4.07
CA LYS A 38 -10.32 -7.28 4.88
C LYS A 38 -10.56 -7.61 6.36
N LYS A 39 -11.44 -8.57 6.64
CA LYS A 39 -11.73 -9.01 8.01
C LYS A 39 -10.50 -9.66 8.67
N ARG A 40 -9.77 -10.51 7.95
CA ARG A 40 -8.53 -11.12 8.44
C ARG A 40 -7.45 -10.08 8.75
N GLN A 41 -7.30 -9.07 7.89
CA GLN A 41 -6.38 -7.94 8.09
C GLN A 41 -6.72 -7.12 9.33
N GLU A 42 -8.00 -6.80 9.55
CA GLU A 42 -8.46 -6.07 10.74
C GLU A 42 -8.22 -6.86 12.03
N GLU A 43 -8.47 -8.18 12.01
CA GLU A 43 -8.17 -9.07 13.14
C GLU A 43 -6.67 -9.14 13.42
N LEU A 44 -5.82 -9.24 12.39
CA LEU A 44 -4.36 -9.25 12.51
C LEU A 44 -3.83 -7.93 13.06
N LYS A 45 -4.29 -6.78 12.52
CA LYS A 45 -3.95 -5.44 13.03
C LYS A 45 -4.33 -5.30 14.51
N THR A 46 -5.48 -5.83 14.90
CA THR A 46 -5.94 -5.81 16.30
C THR A 46 -5.05 -6.67 17.20
N LYS A 47 -4.73 -7.90 16.80
CA LYS A 47 -3.83 -8.81 17.54
C LYS A 47 -2.43 -8.22 17.69
N LEU A 48 -1.85 -7.68 16.62
CA LEU A 48 -0.55 -7.00 16.63
C LEU A 48 -0.53 -5.81 17.60
N ARG A 49 -1.57 -4.96 17.55
CA ARG A 49 -1.68 -3.81 18.46
C ARG A 49 -1.77 -4.22 19.92
N THR A 50 -2.48 -5.31 20.23
CA THR A 50 -2.57 -5.83 21.60
C THR A 50 -1.24 -6.41 22.06
N SER A 51 -0.54 -7.16 21.19
CA SER A 51 0.77 -7.73 21.51
C SER A 51 1.87 -6.68 21.69
N ALA A 52 1.82 -5.57 20.94
CA ALA A 52 2.80 -4.48 21.04
C ALA A 52 2.60 -3.58 22.26
N ARG A 53 1.47 -3.72 22.98
CA ARG A 53 1.16 -2.96 24.20
C ARG A 53 1.49 -3.73 25.48
N SER A 54 1.82 -5.01 25.38
CA SER A 54 2.27 -5.86 26.47
C SER A 54 3.79 -5.92 26.50
#